data_AF-A0A8S1LYP6-F1
#
_entry.id   AF-A0A8S1LYP6-F1
#
_cell.length_a   1.000
_cell.length_b   1.000
_cell.length_c   1.000
_cell.angle_alpha   90.00
_cell.angle_beta   90.00
_cell.angle_gamma   90.00
#
_symmetry.space_group_name_H-M   'P 1'
#
loop_
_entity.id
_entity.type
_entity.pdbx_description
1 polymer ?
#
loop_
_entity_poly.entity_id
_entity_poly.type
_entity_poly.pdbx_seq_one_letter_code
_entity_poly.pdbx_strand_id
1 'polypeptide(L)'
;MLRFIYQGFSTLVKQNPLKNGFRFENQNLTWTFGEFDTHSSAFAYGLIEQGWKQGDKLMLLLGRSNTSEAATTFAGAAKAGVITVPFRSNDPNEIEKTISIVNPKGIVFSPNQLIGETKFIEILKNLVPETTQTQSGESLKSSKFTNLKWLIHTGFYSYPGTYKFRESLVYASRNFNRLSLPSVTGPVTAQLRNGQLQTYTYQDLAKMSEKVQGSKHVIISGDPQTVTNFSIVVGGLERGYNTVLTGADNVNKVQKILKYYDNYSLVVDDSVLSEQQQSVDVNNLQNLFTVGDVNKAQNVFQKQAIQI
;
A
#
# COMPACT_ATOMS: atom_id res chain seq x y z
N MET A 1 -10.69 24.33 3.52
CA MET A 1 -11.93 23.53 3.60
C MET A 1 -11.53 22.11 3.96
N LEU A 2 -12.02 21.57 5.09
CA LEU A 2 -11.75 20.18 5.50
C LEU A 2 -12.38 19.23 4.47
N ARG A 3 -11.57 18.64 3.59
CA ARG A 3 -12.03 17.57 2.69
C ARG A 3 -12.06 16.26 3.45
N PHE A 4 -13.24 15.66 3.56
CA PHE A 4 -13.36 14.30 4.08
C PHE A 4 -12.76 13.32 3.07
N ILE A 5 -12.12 12.26 3.56
CA ILE A 5 -11.56 11.18 2.74
C ILE A 5 -12.59 10.67 1.73
N TYR A 6 -13.83 10.49 2.17
CA TYR A 6 -14.92 10.07 1.30
C TYR A 6 -15.16 11.01 0.11
N GLN A 7 -14.95 12.32 0.24
CA GLN A 7 -15.12 13.25 -0.89
C GLN A 7 -14.04 13.06 -1.96
N GLY A 8 -12.79 12.84 -1.55
CA GLY A 8 -11.68 12.60 -2.48
C GLY A 8 -11.78 11.26 -3.20
N PHE A 9 -12.18 10.19 -2.49
CA PHE A 9 -12.41 8.88 -3.10
C PHE A 9 -13.70 8.81 -3.95
N SER A 10 -14.77 9.51 -3.57
CA SER A 10 -16.09 9.30 -4.21
C SER A 10 -16.40 10.21 -5.40
N THR A 11 -15.79 11.40 -5.49
CA THR A 11 -16.18 12.37 -6.53
C THR A 11 -15.86 11.84 -7.93
N LEU A 12 -14.62 11.45 -8.17
CA LEU A 12 -14.19 10.91 -9.46
C LEU A 12 -14.85 9.57 -9.75
N VAL A 13 -14.96 8.70 -8.75
CA VAL A 13 -15.62 7.39 -8.89
C VAL A 13 -17.08 7.56 -9.32
N LYS A 14 -17.80 8.55 -8.78
CA LYS A 14 -19.19 8.83 -9.19
C LYS A 14 -19.27 9.40 -10.61
N GLN A 15 -18.30 10.22 -11.01
CA GLN A 15 -18.28 10.84 -12.34
C GLN A 15 -17.86 9.86 -13.43
N ASN A 16 -16.89 8.99 -13.16
CA ASN A 16 -16.25 8.12 -14.15
C ASN A 16 -16.02 6.69 -13.61
N PRO A 17 -17.05 5.97 -13.17
CA PRO A 17 -16.88 4.67 -12.49
C PRO A 17 -16.23 3.60 -13.39
N LEU A 18 -16.47 3.66 -14.70
CA LEU A 18 -15.98 2.69 -15.69
C LEU A 18 -14.64 3.07 -16.31
N LYS A 19 -14.05 4.21 -15.95
CA LYS A 19 -12.75 4.61 -16.46
C LYS A 19 -11.67 3.79 -15.75
N ASN A 20 -10.74 3.21 -16.52
CA ASN A 20 -9.54 2.57 -15.99
C ASN A 20 -8.80 3.54 -15.07
N GLY A 21 -8.58 3.15 -13.82
CA GLY A 21 -7.91 3.97 -12.82
C GLY A 21 -6.58 3.37 -12.38
N PHE A 22 -6.51 2.05 -12.26
CA PHE A 22 -5.37 1.35 -11.68
C PHE A 22 -4.95 0.15 -12.53
N ARG A 23 -3.65 0.05 -12.82
CA ARG A 23 -3.03 -1.10 -13.48
C ARG A 23 -1.97 -1.71 -12.57
N PHE A 24 -2.06 -3.00 -12.31
CA PHE A 24 -1.11 -3.77 -11.50
C PHE A 24 -0.38 -4.75 -12.42
N GLU A 25 0.77 -4.35 -12.97
CA GLU A 25 1.44 -5.10 -14.04
C GLU A 25 1.87 -6.49 -13.60
N ASN A 26 2.48 -6.60 -12.43
CA ASN A 26 2.94 -7.86 -11.88
C ASN A 26 1.80 -8.84 -11.53
N GLN A 27 0.54 -8.39 -11.51
CA GLN A 27 -0.66 -9.21 -11.27
C GLN A 27 -1.53 -9.33 -12.54
N ASN A 28 -1.10 -8.72 -13.65
CA ASN A 28 -1.86 -8.61 -14.89
C ASN A 28 -3.33 -8.20 -14.68
N LEU A 29 -3.53 -7.19 -13.82
CA LEU A 29 -4.85 -6.77 -13.37
C LEU A 29 -5.06 -5.29 -13.69
N THR A 30 -6.21 -4.96 -14.27
CA THR A 30 -6.64 -3.57 -14.47
C THR A 30 -7.96 -3.38 -13.77
N TRP A 31 -8.05 -2.34 -12.94
CA TRP A 31 -9.27 -1.91 -12.29
C TRP A 31 -9.67 -0.54 -12.76
N THR A 32 -10.97 -0.39 -13.01
CA THR A 32 -11.64 0.90 -13.10
C THR A 32 -11.63 1.60 -11.73
N PHE A 33 -11.90 2.91 -11.73
CA PHE A 33 -12.08 3.64 -10.47
C PHE A 33 -13.19 3.03 -9.60
N GLY A 34 -14.28 2.55 -10.21
CA GLY A 34 -15.38 1.88 -9.50
C GLY A 34 -14.99 0.55 -8.88
N GLU A 35 -14.22 -0.29 -9.58
CA GLU A 35 -13.73 -1.56 -9.04
C GLU A 35 -12.75 -1.34 -7.89
N PHE A 36 -11.82 -0.39 -8.03
CA PHE A 36 -10.91 -0.05 -6.95
C PHE A 36 -11.66 0.48 -5.71
N ASP A 37 -12.66 1.36 -5.90
CA ASP A 37 -13.52 1.84 -4.82
C ASP A 37 -14.27 0.68 -4.14
N THR A 38 -14.75 -0.28 -4.92
CA THR A 38 -15.47 -1.47 -4.42
C THR A 38 -14.56 -2.32 -3.55
N HIS A 39 -13.37 -2.71 -4.04
CA HIS A 39 -12.43 -3.54 -3.29
C HIS A 39 -11.91 -2.84 -2.03
N SER A 40 -11.54 -1.56 -2.13
CA SER A 40 -11.06 -0.79 -0.97
C SER A 40 -12.17 -0.56 0.06
N SER A 41 -13.42 -0.34 -0.36
CA SER A 41 -14.55 -0.23 0.56
C SER A 41 -14.87 -1.57 1.22
N ALA A 42 -14.75 -2.69 0.49
CA ALA A 42 -14.95 -4.01 1.06
C ALA A 42 -13.93 -4.32 2.17
N PHE A 43 -12.66 -3.94 1.95
CA PHE A 43 -11.64 -4.03 2.99
C PHE A 43 -11.98 -3.13 4.20
N ALA A 44 -12.42 -1.89 3.94
CA ALA A 44 -12.83 -0.97 5.01
C ALA A 44 -13.96 -1.54 5.87
N TYR A 45 -15.01 -2.11 5.26
CA TYR A 45 -16.11 -2.75 5.99
C TYR A 45 -15.64 -3.99 6.77
N GLY A 46 -14.70 -4.77 6.23
CA GLY A 46 -14.10 -5.88 6.96
C GLY A 46 -13.37 -5.43 8.23
N LEU A 47 -12.66 -4.28 8.17
CA LEU A 47 -12.07 -3.67 9.37
C LEU A 47 -13.16 -3.24 10.38
N ILE A 48 -14.27 -2.65 9.92
CA ILE A 48 -15.37 -2.27 10.82
C ILE A 48 -16.00 -3.50 11.51
N GLU A 49 -16.27 -4.57 10.76
CA GLU A 49 -16.78 -5.85 11.31
C GLU A 49 -15.83 -6.46 12.33
N GLN A 50 -14.52 -6.35 12.10
CA GLN A 50 -13.48 -6.79 13.03
C GLN A 50 -13.30 -5.84 14.24
N GLY A 51 -14.14 -4.81 14.38
CA GLY A 51 -14.12 -3.88 15.51
C GLY A 51 -12.92 -2.93 15.53
N TRP A 52 -12.35 -2.61 14.37
CA TRP A 52 -11.34 -1.56 14.25
C TRP A 52 -11.95 -0.18 14.49
N LYS A 53 -11.18 0.69 15.13
CA LYS A 53 -11.57 2.06 15.49
C LYS A 53 -10.66 3.07 14.81
N GLN A 54 -11.15 4.29 14.64
CA GLN A 54 -10.35 5.38 14.13
C GLN A 54 -9.09 5.58 15.00
N GLY A 55 -7.93 5.67 14.36
CA GLY A 55 -6.63 5.79 15.03
C GLY A 55 -5.95 4.46 15.36
N ASP A 56 -6.64 3.31 15.23
CA ASP A 56 -5.97 2.01 15.28
C ASP A 56 -4.90 1.91 14.19
N LYS A 57 -3.80 1.22 14.48
CA LYS A 57 -2.66 1.06 13.56
C LYS A 57 -2.67 -0.30 12.89
N LEU A 58 -2.57 -0.31 11.57
CA LEU A 58 -2.42 -1.49 10.73
C LEU A 58 -1.04 -1.46 10.08
N MET A 59 -0.16 -2.38 10.48
CA MET A 59 1.19 -2.45 9.92
C MET A 59 1.18 -3.23 8.60
N LEU A 60 1.91 -2.77 7.59
CA LEU A 60 2.01 -3.44 6.29
C LEU A 60 3.42 -4.00 6.11
N LEU A 61 3.50 -5.31 5.84
CA LEU A 61 4.69 -6.10 5.58
C LEU A 61 4.47 -6.95 4.30
N LEU A 62 4.18 -6.25 3.21
CA LEU A 62 3.84 -6.81 1.91
C LEU A 62 5.06 -6.90 0.98
N GLY A 63 5.12 -7.99 0.22
CA GLY A 63 6.07 -8.19 -0.86
C GLY A 63 5.82 -7.25 -2.05
N ARG A 64 6.84 -7.04 -2.88
CA ARG A 64 6.75 -6.15 -4.06
C ARG A 64 5.72 -6.62 -5.09
N SER A 65 5.35 -7.90 -5.06
CA SER A 65 4.34 -8.49 -5.93
C SER A 65 2.90 -8.30 -5.43
N ASN A 66 2.67 -7.68 -4.28
CA ASN A 66 1.32 -7.49 -3.70
C ASN A 66 0.82 -6.05 -3.89
N THR A 67 0.91 -5.54 -5.12
CA THR A 67 0.61 -4.14 -5.45
C THR A 67 -0.88 -3.82 -5.30
N SER A 68 -1.79 -4.70 -5.74
CA SER A 68 -3.24 -4.51 -5.59
C SER A 68 -3.70 -4.60 -4.14
N GLU A 69 -3.15 -5.54 -3.36
CA GLU A 69 -3.46 -5.68 -1.94
C GLU A 69 -2.93 -4.48 -1.15
N ALA A 70 -1.72 -3.98 -1.46
CA ALA A 70 -1.18 -2.77 -0.83
C ALA A 70 -2.07 -1.55 -1.12
N ALA A 71 -2.41 -1.29 -2.40
CA ALA A 71 -3.25 -0.16 -2.78
C ALA A 71 -4.66 -0.25 -2.15
N THR A 72 -5.24 -1.46 -2.13
CA THR A 72 -6.53 -1.73 -1.49
C THR A 72 -6.46 -1.51 0.02
N THR A 73 -5.40 -1.98 0.68
CA THR A 73 -5.18 -1.83 2.12
C THR A 73 -5.08 -0.37 2.50
N PHE A 74 -4.26 0.42 1.80
CA PHE A 74 -4.10 1.85 2.07
C PHE A 74 -5.43 2.59 1.95
N ALA A 75 -6.13 2.41 0.81
CA ALA A 75 -7.39 3.09 0.57
C ALA A 75 -8.50 2.64 1.54
N GLY A 76 -8.60 1.34 1.81
CA GLY A 76 -9.62 0.78 2.69
C GLY A 76 -9.39 1.13 4.16
N ALA A 77 -8.15 1.05 4.65
CA ALA A 77 -7.80 1.48 6.01
C ALA A 77 -8.07 2.98 6.20
N ALA A 78 -7.69 3.82 5.22
CA ALA A 78 -7.98 5.26 5.27
C ALA A 78 -9.49 5.53 5.35
N LYS A 79 -10.31 4.82 4.57
CA LYS A 79 -11.79 4.89 4.63
C LYS A 79 -12.36 4.47 5.99
N ALA A 80 -11.74 3.49 6.65
CA ALA A 80 -12.13 3.03 8.00
C ALA A 80 -11.55 3.91 9.12
N GLY A 81 -10.69 4.89 8.81
CA GLY A 81 -9.99 5.72 9.81
C GLY A 81 -8.83 5.01 10.50
N VAL A 82 -8.39 3.88 9.96
CA VAL A 82 -7.24 3.10 10.44
C VAL A 82 -5.95 3.65 9.83
N ILE A 83 -4.93 3.84 10.66
CA ILE A 83 -3.64 4.38 10.26
C ILE A 83 -2.77 3.24 9.73
N THR A 84 -2.44 3.27 8.44
CA THR A 84 -1.47 2.31 7.88
C THR A 84 -0.05 2.67 8.28
N VAL A 85 0.76 1.66 8.61
CA VAL A 85 2.18 1.83 8.92
C VAL A 85 2.98 0.92 7.98
N PRO A 86 3.29 1.38 6.75
CA PRO A 86 4.23 0.70 5.87
C PRO A 86 5.59 0.49 6.53
N PHE A 87 6.09 -0.73 6.49
CA PHE A 87 7.41 -1.05 7.01
C PHE A 87 8.06 -2.18 6.23
N ARG A 88 9.36 -2.02 5.96
CA ARG A 88 10.19 -3.04 5.29
C ARG A 88 11.50 -3.16 6.04
N SER A 89 11.85 -4.40 6.37
CA SER A 89 13.17 -4.75 6.88
C SER A 89 13.51 -6.18 6.45
N ASN A 90 14.80 -6.44 6.29
CA ASN A 90 15.33 -7.79 6.08
C ASN A 90 15.91 -8.39 7.38
N ASP A 91 15.74 -7.72 8.51
CA ASP A 91 16.20 -8.16 9.84
C ASP A 91 15.00 -8.52 10.73
N PRO A 92 14.85 -9.80 11.15
CA PRO A 92 13.81 -10.21 12.09
C PRO A 92 13.80 -9.43 13.41
N ASN A 93 14.95 -9.03 13.93
CA ASN A 93 15.04 -8.27 15.18
C ASN A 93 14.50 -6.85 15.02
N GLU A 94 14.76 -6.22 13.87
CA GLU A 94 14.21 -4.91 13.54
C GLU A 94 12.69 -4.99 13.36
N ILE A 95 12.18 -6.07 12.75
CA ILE A 95 10.73 -6.32 12.66
C ILE A 95 10.11 -6.42 14.05
N GLU A 96 10.67 -7.23 14.94
CA GLU A 96 10.17 -7.37 16.32
C GLU A 96 10.16 -6.02 17.05
N LYS A 97 11.29 -5.31 17.02
CA LYS A 97 11.44 -3.99 17.66
C LYS A 97 10.41 -3.00 17.10
N THR A 98 10.19 -3.03 15.80
CA THR A 98 9.22 -2.16 15.13
C THR A 98 7.79 -2.50 15.51
N ILE A 99 7.41 -3.78 15.61
CA ILE A 99 6.08 -4.18 16.09
C ILE A 99 5.86 -3.62 17.51
N SER A 100 6.87 -3.70 18.38
CA SER A 100 6.79 -3.13 19.73
C SER A 100 6.61 -1.60 19.75
N ILE A 101 7.39 -0.87 18.92
CA ILE A 101 7.31 0.60 18.85
C ILE A 101 5.97 1.06 18.24
N VAL A 102 5.57 0.44 17.13
CA VAL A 102 4.34 0.78 16.42
C VAL A 102 3.12 0.39 17.26
N ASN A 103 3.20 -0.70 18.02
CA ASN A 103 2.10 -1.29 18.78
C ASN A 103 0.82 -1.44 17.93
N PRO A 104 0.88 -2.15 16.79
CA PRO A 104 -0.24 -2.23 15.86
C PRO A 104 -1.35 -3.14 16.41
N LYS A 105 -2.59 -2.87 15.99
CA LYS A 105 -3.73 -3.77 16.26
C LYS A 105 -3.74 -4.96 15.30
N GLY A 106 -3.10 -4.83 14.15
CA GLY A 106 -2.96 -5.91 13.19
C GLY A 106 -1.85 -5.69 12.18
N ILE A 107 -1.53 -6.76 11.46
CA ILE A 107 -0.48 -6.79 10.43
C ILE A 107 -1.08 -7.38 9.15
N VAL A 108 -0.95 -6.67 8.03
CA VAL A 108 -1.15 -7.25 6.69
C VAL A 108 0.20 -7.66 6.12
N PHE A 109 0.34 -8.92 5.69
CA PHE A 109 1.64 -9.43 5.25
C PHE A 109 1.58 -10.44 4.10
N SER A 110 2.73 -10.59 3.44
CA SER A 110 2.95 -11.65 2.45
C SER A 110 3.63 -12.85 3.12
N PRO A 111 2.96 -14.01 3.26
CA PRO A 111 3.47 -15.08 4.12
C PRO A 111 4.77 -15.70 3.61
N ASN A 112 4.94 -15.73 2.28
CA ASN A 112 6.12 -16.31 1.62
C ASN A 112 7.20 -15.26 1.30
N GLN A 113 7.04 -14.01 1.72
CA GLN A 113 8.12 -13.03 1.58
C GLN A 113 9.33 -13.51 2.40
N LEU A 114 10.50 -13.54 1.76
CA LEU A 114 11.74 -13.89 2.44
C LEU A 114 12.29 -12.68 3.17
N ILE A 115 12.74 -12.92 4.40
CA ILE A 115 13.49 -12.02 5.27
C ILE A 115 14.81 -12.74 5.54
N GLY A 116 15.87 -12.33 4.85
CA GLY A 116 17.03 -13.19 4.66
C GLY A 116 16.63 -14.46 3.91
N GLU A 117 16.79 -15.63 4.54
CA GLU A 117 16.44 -16.94 3.97
C GLU A 117 15.14 -17.51 4.53
N THR A 118 14.51 -16.83 5.50
CA THR A 118 13.34 -17.34 6.22
C THR A 118 12.05 -16.70 5.70
N LYS A 119 11.00 -17.49 5.54
CA LYS A 119 9.67 -16.96 5.17
C LYS A 119 9.08 -16.17 6.33
N PHE A 120 8.43 -15.06 6.03
CA PHE A 120 7.86 -14.20 7.06
C PHE A 120 6.82 -14.91 7.94
N ILE A 121 6.08 -15.89 7.41
CA ILE A 121 5.17 -16.70 8.24
C ILE A 121 5.89 -17.53 9.32
N GLU A 122 7.12 -17.97 9.07
CA GLU A 122 7.92 -18.71 10.06
C GLU A 122 8.43 -17.77 11.14
N ILE A 123 8.85 -16.56 10.75
CA ILE A 123 9.21 -15.49 11.68
C ILE A 123 8.02 -15.13 12.58
N LEU A 124 6.83 -14.93 12.01
CA LEU A 124 5.63 -14.61 12.78
C LEU A 124 5.25 -15.70 13.79
N LYS A 125 5.39 -16.98 13.42
CA LYS A 125 5.13 -18.10 14.34
C LYS A 125 6.11 -18.12 15.53
N ASN A 126 7.35 -17.71 15.31
CA ASN A 126 8.34 -17.61 16.38
C ASN A 126 8.08 -16.39 17.28
N LEU A 127 7.70 -15.25 16.68
CA LEU A 127 7.39 -14.02 17.41
C LEU A 127 6.07 -14.12 18.20
N VAL A 128 5.11 -14.89 17.68
CA VAL A 128 3.76 -15.04 18.22
C VAL A 128 3.31 -16.51 18.14
N PRO A 129 3.83 -17.38 19.01
CA PRO A 129 3.51 -18.81 18.97
C PRO A 129 2.03 -19.11 19.23
N GLU A 130 1.30 -18.22 19.90
CA GLU A 130 -0.14 -18.34 20.17
C GLU A 130 -1.00 -18.39 18.90
N THR A 131 -0.44 -17.99 17.75
CA THR A 131 -1.07 -18.17 16.43
C THR A 131 -1.47 -19.61 16.17
N THR A 132 -0.66 -20.59 16.60
CA THR A 132 -0.91 -22.02 16.39
C THR A 132 -2.11 -22.56 17.18
N GLN A 133 -2.50 -21.87 18.24
CA GLN A 133 -3.58 -22.25 19.15
C GLN A 133 -4.85 -21.42 18.95
N THR A 134 -4.77 -20.34 18.16
CA THR A 134 -5.89 -19.45 17.90
C THR A 134 -6.81 -20.07 16.84
N GLN A 135 -8.09 -20.24 17.17
CA GLN A 135 -9.06 -20.82 16.24
C GLN A 135 -9.39 -19.86 15.09
N SER A 136 -9.86 -20.41 13.98
CA SER A 136 -10.33 -19.60 12.85
C SER A 136 -11.53 -18.75 13.29
N GLY A 137 -11.52 -17.45 12.97
CA GLY A 137 -12.57 -16.51 13.39
C GLY A 137 -12.33 -15.86 14.76
N GLU A 138 -11.34 -16.32 15.53
CA GLU A 138 -10.97 -15.67 16.79
C GLU A 138 -9.91 -14.57 16.59
N SER A 139 -9.94 -13.57 17.47
CA SER A 139 -8.85 -12.59 17.58
C SER A 139 -7.65 -13.21 18.29
N LEU A 140 -6.45 -12.92 17.80
CA LEU A 140 -5.20 -13.33 18.42
C LEU A 140 -5.06 -12.77 19.85
N LYS A 141 -4.60 -13.63 20.77
CA LYS A 141 -4.26 -13.27 22.14
C LYS A 141 -2.76 -13.47 22.38
N SER A 142 -1.95 -12.54 21.87
CA SER A 142 -0.51 -12.55 22.12
C SER A 142 -0.20 -12.00 23.52
N SER A 143 0.60 -12.76 24.28
CA SER A 143 1.15 -12.30 25.57
C SER A 143 2.19 -11.20 25.39
N LYS A 144 3.02 -11.31 24.34
CA LYS A 144 4.09 -10.37 24.01
C LYS A 144 3.58 -9.07 23.39
N PHE A 145 2.65 -9.17 22.43
CA PHE A 145 2.07 -8.01 21.73
C PHE A 145 0.59 -7.89 22.07
N THR A 146 0.28 -7.36 23.25
CA THR A 146 -1.08 -7.36 23.80
C THR A 146 -2.11 -6.62 22.96
N ASN A 147 -1.69 -5.64 22.14
CA ASN A 147 -2.57 -4.94 21.20
C ASN A 147 -2.77 -5.69 19.87
N LEU A 148 -1.89 -6.63 19.51
CA LEU A 148 -1.94 -7.33 18.24
C LEU A 148 -3.08 -8.38 18.26
N LYS A 149 -4.13 -8.13 17.49
CA LYS A 149 -5.35 -8.96 17.41
C LYS A 149 -5.56 -9.63 16.06
N TRP A 150 -5.06 -9.04 14.98
CA TRP A 150 -5.40 -9.46 13.63
C TRP A 150 -4.14 -9.68 12.77
N LEU A 151 -4.00 -10.87 12.22
CA LEU A 151 -2.95 -11.21 11.26
C LEU A 151 -3.62 -11.53 9.92
N ILE A 152 -3.43 -10.69 8.92
CA ILE A 152 -4.08 -10.80 7.61
C ILE A 152 -3.01 -11.08 6.55
N HIS A 153 -3.15 -12.17 5.78
CA HIS A 153 -2.11 -12.58 4.83
C HIS A 153 -2.60 -12.66 3.38
N THR A 154 -1.72 -12.37 2.43
CA THR A 154 -2.04 -12.40 0.98
C THR A 154 -1.93 -13.78 0.34
N GLY A 155 -1.43 -14.78 1.07
CA GLY A 155 -1.27 -16.15 0.56
C GLY A 155 -2.57 -16.92 0.29
N PHE A 156 -2.44 -18.05 -0.40
CA PHE A 156 -3.57 -18.94 -0.73
C PHE A 156 -3.86 -20.00 0.34
N TYR A 157 -2.81 -20.51 1.00
CA TYR A 157 -2.90 -21.49 2.08
C TYR A 157 -3.44 -20.90 3.37
N SER A 158 -4.03 -21.74 4.23
CA SER A 158 -4.51 -21.31 5.55
C SER A 158 -3.40 -21.47 6.58
N TYR A 159 -3.23 -20.48 7.45
CA TYR A 159 -2.36 -20.57 8.62
C TYR A 159 -3.19 -20.34 9.89
N PRO A 160 -2.99 -21.15 10.96
CA PRO A 160 -3.68 -20.93 12.24
C PRO A 160 -3.49 -19.51 12.78
N GLY A 161 -4.53 -18.96 13.41
CA GLY A 161 -4.51 -17.61 13.98
C GLY A 161 -4.36 -16.46 12.98
N THR A 162 -4.62 -16.72 11.69
CA THR A 162 -4.54 -15.71 10.62
C THR A 162 -5.77 -15.74 9.73
N TYR A 163 -5.97 -14.65 8.99
CA TYR A 163 -7.05 -14.45 8.02
C TYR A 163 -6.46 -14.26 6.65
N LYS A 164 -7.10 -14.81 5.62
CA LYS A 164 -6.70 -14.50 4.25
C LYS A 164 -7.19 -13.09 3.91
N PHE A 165 -6.40 -12.35 3.14
CA PHE A 165 -6.75 -11.00 2.72
C PHE A 165 -8.15 -10.92 2.09
N ARG A 166 -8.49 -11.91 1.27
CA ARG A 166 -9.80 -12.06 0.62
C ARG A 166 -10.97 -12.32 1.59
N GLU A 167 -10.71 -12.91 2.75
CA GLU A 167 -11.72 -13.13 3.80
C GLU A 167 -11.99 -11.83 4.59
N SER A 168 -11.03 -10.90 4.59
CA SER A 168 -11.20 -9.56 5.16
C SER A 168 -11.97 -8.60 4.24
N LEU A 169 -12.42 -9.04 3.06
CA LEU A 169 -13.20 -8.21 2.12
C LEU A 169 -14.69 -8.47 2.30
N VAL A 170 -15.40 -7.49 2.87
CA VAL A 170 -16.85 -7.55 3.07
C VAL A 170 -17.55 -6.71 1.99
N TYR A 171 -18.01 -7.37 0.93
CA TYR A 171 -18.75 -6.73 -0.16
C TYR A 171 -20.18 -6.41 0.25
N ALA A 172 -20.31 -5.40 1.10
CA ALA A 172 -21.59 -5.03 1.65
C ALA A 172 -22.43 -4.23 0.64
N SER A 173 -23.65 -4.70 0.38
CA SER A 173 -24.62 -3.94 -0.41
C SER A 173 -25.12 -2.73 0.37
N ARG A 174 -25.15 -1.55 -0.26
CA ARG A 174 -25.68 -0.32 0.36
C ARG A 174 -27.11 -0.47 0.88
N ASN A 175 -27.90 -1.37 0.28
CA ASN A 175 -29.32 -1.56 0.61
C ASN A 175 -29.56 -2.64 1.66
N PHE A 176 -28.55 -3.44 2.01
CA PHE A 176 -28.68 -4.57 2.96
C PHE A 176 -27.71 -4.50 4.14
N ASN A 177 -26.91 -3.45 4.23
CA ASN A 177 -25.89 -3.32 5.26
C ASN A 177 -26.29 -2.35 6.37
N ARG A 178 -26.01 -2.71 7.62
CA ARG A 178 -26.10 -1.81 8.79
C ARG A 178 -24.76 -1.12 9.11
N LEU A 179 -23.66 -1.52 8.48
CA LEU A 179 -22.36 -0.88 8.69
C LEU A 179 -22.32 0.48 7.99
N SER A 180 -21.69 1.44 8.64
CA SER A 180 -21.33 2.73 8.07
C SER A 180 -19.83 2.96 8.22
N LEU A 181 -19.23 3.61 7.22
CA LEU A 181 -17.84 4.06 7.32
C LEU A 181 -17.80 5.40 8.08
N PRO A 182 -16.81 5.61 8.96
CA PRO A 182 -16.72 6.84 9.74
C PRO A 182 -16.35 8.05 8.87
N SER A 183 -16.66 9.24 9.39
CA SER A 183 -16.08 10.48 8.84
C SER A 183 -14.65 10.63 9.36
N VAL A 184 -13.68 10.61 8.45
CA VAL A 184 -12.26 10.63 8.81
C VAL A 184 -11.62 11.97 8.45
N THR A 185 -10.97 12.59 9.44
CA THR A 185 -10.23 13.86 9.31
C THR A 185 -8.80 13.78 9.89
N GLY A 186 -8.46 12.71 10.60
CA GLY A 186 -7.13 12.50 11.20
C GLY A 186 -6.12 11.86 10.24
N PRO A 187 -4.95 11.44 10.77
CA PRO A 187 -3.96 10.72 9.98
C PRO A 187 -4.51 9.42 9.38
N VAL A 188 -4.00 9.08 8.20
CA VAL A 188 -4.39 7.86 7.45
C VAL A 188 -3.21 6.93 7.23
N THR A 189 -2.00 7.46 7.30
CA THR A 189 -0.77 6.65 7.24
C THR A 189 0.29 7.28 8.13
N ALA A 190 1.26 6.48 8.54
CA ALA A 190 2.44 6.92 9.27
C ALA A 190 3.69 6.22 8.75
N GLN A 191 4.85 6.83 8.97
CA GLN A 191 6.15 6.24 8.70
C GLN A 191 7.00 6.31 9.97
N LEU A 192 7.66 5.21 10.31
CA LEU A 192 8.64 5.22 11.39
C LEU A 192 9.94 5.87 10.89
N ARG A 193 10.36 6.96 11.52
CA ARG A 193 11.64 7.62 11.27
C ARG A 193 12.31 7.91 12.60
N ASN A 194 13.57 7.48 12.76
CA ASN A 194 14.36 7.71 13.98
C ASN A 194 13.61 7.29 15.27
N GLY A 195 12.85 6.19 15.21
CA GLY A 195 12.07 5.68 16.35
C GLY A 195 10.75 6.41 16.64
N GLN A 196 10.37 7.41 15.84
CA GLN A 196 9.10 8.15 15.98
C GLN A 196 8.19 7.95 14.77
N LEU A 197 6.88 7.91 15.01
CA LEU A 197 5.88 7.85 13.95
C LEU A 197 5.58 9.25 13.42
N GLN A 198 6.09 9.55 12.22
CA GLN A 198 5.64 10.69 11.45
C GLN A 198 4.32 10.34 10.78
N THR A 199 3.27 11.12 11.02
CA THR A 199 1.91 10.84 10.54
C THR A 199 1.53 11.76 9.39
N TYR A 200 0.64 11.28 8.51
CA TYR A 200 0.20 11.99 7.31
C TYR A 200 -1.32 11.90 7.19
N THR A 201 -1.96 13.04 7.00
CA THR A 201 -3.39 13.16 6.68
C THR A 201 -3.64 12.93 5.20
N TYR A 202 -4.90 12.79 4.81
CA TYR A 202 -5.27 12.73 3.40
C TYR A 202 -4.85 13.99 2.63
N GLN A 203 -4.93 15.16 3.25
CA GLN A 203 -4.50 16.43 2.63
C GLN A 203 -2.99 16.46 2.40
N ASP A 204 -2.19 15.93 3.33
CA ASP A 204 -0.75 15.84 3.16
C ASP A 204 -0.40 14.98 1.94
N LEU A 205 -1.07 13.83 1.79
CA LEU A 205 -0.91 12.94 0.64
C LEU A 205 -1.38 13.58 -0.69
N ALA A 206 -2.50 14.28 -0.68
CA ALA A 206 -3.00 15.00 -1.85
C ALA A 206 -2.01 16.09 -2.30
N LYS A 207 -1.38 16.80 -1.33
CA LYS A 207 -0.35 17.81 -1.60
C LYS A 207 0.94 17.18 -2.11
N MET A 208 1.41 16.08 -1.52
CA MET A 208 2.60 15.37 -1.99
C MET A 208 2.47 14.91 -3.46
N SER A 209 1.27 14.52 -3.88
CA SER A 209 1.01 14.10 -5.27
C SER A 209 0.78 15.27 -6.25
N GLU A 210 0.79 16.53 -5.83
CA GLU A 210 0.70 17.67 -6.75
C GLU A 210 1.86 17.72 -7.73
N LYS A 211 3.04 17.23 -7.33
CA LYS A 211 4.23 17.20 -8.19
C LYS A 211 4.02 16.38 -9.47
N VAL A 212 3.13 15.39 -9.45
CA VAL A 212 2.85 14.50 -10.61
C VAL A 212 1.59 14.90 -11.40
N GLN A 213 1.04 16.08 -11.14
CA GLN A 213 -0.19 16.54 -11.81
C GLN A 213 0.01 16.77 -13.32
N GLY A 214 -1.08 16.67 -14.08
CA GLY A 214 -1.08 16.91 -15.53
C GLY A 214 -0.69 15.69 -16.38
N SER A 215 -0.11 14.66 -15.78
CA SER A 215 0.24 13.42 -16.46
C SER A 215 -0.98 12.53 -16.67
N LYS A 216 -1.15 11.99 -17.88
CA LYS A 216 -2.23 11.04 -18.18
C LYS A 216 -2.02 9.69 -17.49
N HIS A 217 -0.77 9.24 -17.45
CA HIS A 217 -0.32 8.01 -16.82
C HIS A 217 0.78 8.34 -15.80
N VAL A 218 0.63 7.85 -14.58
CA VAL A 218 1.68 7.92 -13.55
C VAL A 218 2.07 6.49 -13.18
N ILE A 219 3.30 6.12 -13.53
CA ILE A 219 3.86 4.80 -13.31
C ILE A 219 4.69 4.84 -12.04
N ILE A 220 4.43 3.92 -11.13
CA ILE A 220 5.10 3.76 -9.84
C ILE A 220 5.87 2.46 -9.87
N SER A 221 7.17 2.55 -9.62
CA SER A 221 8.04 1.39 -9.61
C SER A 221 8.86 1.29 -8.34
N GLY A 222 8.83 0.09 -7.74
CA GLY A 222 9.54 -0.24 -6.53
C GLY A 222 8.63 -0.73 -5.43
N ASP A 223 8.82 -0.20 -4.23
CA ASP A 223 8.14 -0.69 -3.05
C ASP A 223 6.66 -0.29 -3.06
N PRO A 224 5.71 -1.25 -3.07
CA PRO A 224 4.30 -0.92 -3.09
C PRO A 224 3.78 -0.36 -1.76
N GLN A 225 4.53 -0.51 -0.67
CA GLN A 225 4.11 -0.08 0.66
C GLN A 225 4.95 1.10 1.14
N THR A 226 4.79 2.25 0.49
CA THR A 226 5.41 3.52 0.93
C THR A 226 4.36 4.62 1.05
N VAL A 227 4.63 5.62 1.88
CA VAL A 227 3.78 6.83 1.99
C VAL A 227 3.68 7.52 0.62
N THR A 228 4.77 7.53 -0.15
CA THR A 228 4.76 8.11 -1.50
C THR A 228 3.87 7.34 -2.46
N ASN A 229 3.94 6.00 -2.50
CA ASN A 229 3.03 5.24 -3.35
C ASN A 229 1.56 5.54 -3.00
N PHE A 230 1.23 5.59 -1.71
CA PHE A 230 -0.12 5.93 -1.29
C PHE A 230 -0.50 7.37 -1.70
N SER A 231 0.43 8.33 -1.64
CA SER A 231 0.17 9.69 -2.09
C SER A 231 -0.17 9.74 -3.59
N ILE A 232 0.50 8.96 -4.43
CA ILE A 232 0.18 8.85 -5.86
C ILE A 232 -1.17 8.15 -6.09
N VAL A 233 -1.51 7.11 -5.31
CA VAL A 233 -2.86 6.51 -5.35
C VAL A 233 -3.93 7.56 -5.03
N VAL A 234 -3.74 8.36 -3.98
CA VAL A 234 -4.62 9.49 -3.62
C VAL A 234 -4.70 10.50 -4.76
N GLY A 235 -3.57 10.87 -5.37
CA GLY A 235 -3.54 11.82 -6.46
C GLY A 235 -4.28 11.34 -7.70
N GLY A 236 -4.22 10.05 -8.02
CA GLY A 236 -4.95 9.45 -9.14
C GLY A 236 -6.46 9.48 -8.94
N LEU A 237 -6.91 9.28 -7.71
CA LEU A 237 -8.34 9.37 -7.35
C LEU A 237 -8.86 10.80 -7.38
N GLU A 238 -8.03 11.77 -7.03
CA GLU A 238 -8.39 13.20 -7.00
C GLU A 238 -8.35 13.83 -8.40
N ARG A 239 -7.38 13.44 -9.23
CA ARG A 239 -7.09 14.11 -10.53
C ARG A 239 -7.44 13.25 -11.75
N GLY A 240 -7.74 11.98 -11.54
CA GLY A 240 -8.22 11.06 -12.57
C GLY A 240 -7.20 10.63 -13.61
N TYR A 241 -5.91 10.65 -13.28
CA TYR A 241 -4.89 9.97 -14.07
C TYR A 241 -4.90 8.46 -13.81
N ASN A 242 -4.35 7.71 -14.75
CA ASN A 242 -4.22 6.26 -14.60
C ASN A 242 -2.94 5.96 -13.79
N THR A 243 -3.10 5.32 -12.65
CA THR A 243 -1.99 4.90 -11.79
C THR A 243 -1.55 3.50 -12.18
N VAL A 244 -0.28 3.33 -12.53
CA VAL A 244 0.29 2.03 -12.91
C VAL A 244 1.29 1.61 -11.84
N LEU A 245 1.05 0.49 -11.18
CA LEU A 245 1.97 -0.09 -10.21
C LEU A 245 2.70 -1.26 -10.87
N THR A 246 4.01 -1.14 -11.03
CA THR A 246 4.79 -2.14 -11.75
C THR A 246 5.07 -3.40 -10.92
N GLY A 247 5.24 -3.24 -9.60
CA GLY A 247 5.75 -4.28 -8.71
C GLY A 247 7.19 -4.71 -9.03
N ALA A 248 7.89 -3.96 -9.89
CA ALA A 248 9.26 -4.27 -10.28
C ALA A 248 10.24 -3.98 -9.14
N ASP A 249 11.18 -4.89 -8.95
CA ASP A 249 12.19 -4.85 -7.89
C ASP A 249 13.60 -4.48 -8.39
N ASN A 250 13.75 -4.30 -9.70
CA ASN A 250 15.00 -3.91 -10.34
C ASN A 250 14.72 -3.19 -11.67
N VAL A 251 15.68 -2.38 -12.10
CA VAL A 251 15.60 -1.56 -13.31
C VAL A 251 15.31 -2.36 -14.59
N ASN A 252 15.87 -3.56 -14.75
CA ASN A 252 15.64 -4.36 -15.97
C ASN A 252 14.15 -4.75 -16.12
N LYS A 253 13.48 -5.06 -15.00
CA LYS A 253 12.03 -5.30 -15.01
C LYS A 253 11.26 -4.02 -15.30
N VAL A 254 11.68 -2.88 -14.72
CA VAL A 254 11.08 -1.56 -15.02
C VAL A 254 11.14 -1.30 -16.53
N GLN A 255 12.33 -1.38 -17.13
CA GLN A 255 12.52 -1.12 -18.56
C GLN A 255 11.63 -1.98 -19.44
N LYS A 256 11.48 -3.27 -19.14
CA LYS A 256 10.61 -4.17 -19.92
C LYS A 256 9.15 -3.72 -19.89
N ILE A 257 8.69 -3.22 -18.74
CA ILE A 257 7.31 -2.74 -18.57
C ILE A 257 7.12 -1.40 -19.29
N LEU A 258 8.07 -0.48 -19.16
CA LEU A 258 7.95 0.88 -19.73
C LEU A 258 7.77 0.91 -21.25
N LYS A 259 8.23 -0.14 -21.97
CA LYS A 259 8.03 -0.28 -23.43
C LYS A 259 6.56 -0.35 -23.87
N TYR A 260 5.63 -0.65 -22.95
CA TYR A 260 4.20 -0.71 -23.25
C TYR A 260 3.46 0.61 -23.00
N TYR A 261 4.19 1.67 -22.62
CA TYR A 261 3.62 2.93 -22.21
C TYR A 261 4.21 4.10 -23.01
N ASP A 262 3.32 5.01 -23.41
CA ASP A 262 3.69 6.28 -24.02
C ASP A 262 3.17 7.43 -23.17
N ASN A 263 3.89 8.56 -23.17
CA ASN A 263 3.47 9.79 -22.52
C ASN A 263 3.10 9.61 -21.04
N TYR A 264 4.07 9.14 -20.26
CA TYR A 264 3.90 8.84 -18.84
C TYR A 264 4.86 9.64 -17.96
N SER A 265 4.50 9.79 -16.69
CA SER A 265 5.46 10.14 -15.64
C SER A 265 5.87 8.90 -14.87
N LEU A 266 7.15 8.83 -14.49
CA LEU A 266 7.70 7.72 -13.72
C LEU A 266 8.06 8.20 -12.32
N VAL A 267 7.50 7.55 -11.31
CA VAL A 267 7.92 7.63 -9.91
C VAL A 267 8.71 6.37 -9.60
N VAL A 268 10.00 6.52 -9.33
CA VAL A 268 10.89 5.40 -9.02
C VAL A 268 11.39 5.47 -7.58
N ASP A 269 11.30 4.36 -6.86
CA ASP A 269 11.87 4.24 -5.52
C ASP A 269 13.35 3.87 -5.60
N ASP A 270 14.19 4.45 -4.73
CA ASP A 270 15.64 4.19 -4.75
C ASP A 270 16.01 2.72 -4.54
N SER A 271 15.12 1.93 -3.92
CA SER A 271 15.31 0.51 -3.67
C SER A 271 15.29 -0.36 -4.93
N VAL A 272 14.85 0.17 -6.08
CA VAL A 272 15.00 -0.52 -7.38
C VAL A 272 16.26 -0.13 -8.13
N LEU A 273 16.87 0.99 -7.76
CA LEU A 273 18.06 1.52 -8.41
C LEU A 273 19.29 0.78 -7.85
N SER A 274 20.23 0.38 -8.69
CA SER A 274 21.56 -0.05 -8.24
C SER A 274 22.66 0.82 -8.86
N GLU A 275 23.84 0.84 -8.22
CA GLU A 275 24.98 1.68 -8.66
C GLU A 275 25.64 1.18 -9.96
N GLN A 276 25.42 -0.08 -10.34
CA GLN A 276 26.13 -0.76 -11.44
C GLN A 276 25.27 -1.01 -12.69
N GLN A 277 24.23 -0.20 -12.93
CA GLN A 277 23.27 -0.45 -14.01
C GLN A 277 23.54 0.31 -15.30
N GLN A 278 23.25 -0.37 -16.42
CA GLN A 278 23.21 0.22 -17.76
C GLN A 278 22.07 1.24 -17.86
N SER A 279 22.27 2.26 -18.71
CA SER A 279 21.27 3.28 -18.99
C SER A 279 19.97 2.64 -19.52
N VAL A 280 18.85 3.20 -19.08
CA VAL A 280 17.51 2.75 -19.49
C VAL A 280 17.01 3.66 -20.59
N ASP A 281 16.59 3.06 -21.71
CA ASP A 281 15.84 3.80 -22.71
C ASP A 281 14.45 4.16 -22.17
N VAL A 282 14.22 5.47 -22.07
CA VAL A 282 12.96 6.09 -21.61
C VAL A 282 12.52 7.23 -22.54
N ASN A 283 12.66 7.04 -23.86
CA ASN A 283 12.29 8.05 -24.86
C ASN A 283 10.86 8.64 -24.70
N ASN A 284 9.90 7.85 -24.21
CA ASN A 284 8.50 8.27 -24.05
C ASN A 284 8.13 8.77 -22.64
N LEU A 285 9.13 8.86 -21.75
CA LEU A 285 8.98 9.41 -20.41
C LEU A 285 8.82 10.92 -20.50
N GLN A 286 7.80 11.50 -19.87
CA GLN A 286 7.61 12.94 -19.78
C GLN A 286 8.37 13.53 -18.58
N ASN A 287 8.08 13.04 -17.38
CA ASN A 287 8.65 13.52 -16.13
C ASN A 287 9.19 12.35 -15.30
N LEU A 288 10.39 12.52 -14.75
CA LEU A 288 11.00 11.56 -13.84
C LEU A 288 10.95 12.10 -12.41
N PHE A 289 10.45 11.27 -11.51
CA PHE A 289 10.37 11.53 -10.09
C PHE A 289 11.05 10.39 -9.32
N THR A 290 11.67 10.72 -8.18
CA THR A 290 12.32 9.71 -7.34
C THR A 290 11.95 9.85 -5.87
N VAL A 291 11.90 8.71 -5.18
CA VAL A 291 11.86 8.61 -3.72
C VAL A 291 13.24 8.12 -3.29
N GLY A 292 14.09 9.04 -2.86
CA GLY A 292 15.47 8.76 -2.48
C GLY A 292 16.49 9.57 -3.29
N ASP A 293 17.57 8.93 -3.74
CA ASP A 293 18.70 9.58 -4.40
C ASP A 293 18.35 10.06 -5.83
N VAL A 294 18.38 11.38 -6.02
CA VAL A 294 18.14 12.07 -7.30
C VAL A 294 19.23 11.77 -8.32
N ASN A 295 20.49 11.79 -7.92
CA ASN A 295 21.62 11.59 -8.83
C ASN A 295 21.61 10.16 -9.37
N LYS A 296 21.29 9.19 -8.51
CA LYS A 296 21.16 7.79 -8.91
C LYS A 296 20.06 7.59 -9.94
N ALA A 297 18.90 8.20 -9.75
CA ALA A 297 17.80 8.15 -10.71
C ALA A 297 18.18 8.82 -12.05
N GLN A 298 18.82 9.99 -12.00
CA GLN A 298 19.28 10.70 -13.20
C GLN A 298 20.30 9.88 -13.99
N ASN A 299 21.24 9.22 -13.31
CA ASN A 299 22.25 8.39 -13.96
C ASN A 299 21.64 7.15 -14.64
N VAL A 300 20.66 6.51 -14.02
CA VAL A 300 20.02 5.30 -14.59
C VAL A 300 19.15 5.65 -15.80
N PHE A 301 18.33 6.70 -15.69
CA PHE A 301 17.33 7.03 -16.71
C PHE A 301 17.77 8.12 -17.69
N GLN A 302 18.96 8.70 -17.50
CA GLN A 302 19.52 9.76 -18.36
C GLN A 302 18.54 10.93 -18.56
N LYS A 303 17.81 11.29 -17.50
CA LYS A 303 16.77 12.32 -17.51
C LYS A 303 16.74 13.08 -16.19
N GLN A 304 16.42 14.37 -16.23
CA GLN A 304 16.28 15.18 -15.01
C GLN A 304 15.20 14.59 -14.09
N ALA A 305 15.60 14.23 -12.87
CA ALA A 305 14.72 13.69 -11.84
C ALA A 305 14.39 14.75 -10.78
N ILE A 306 13.16 14.72 -10.28
CA ILE A 306 12.67 15.56 -9.18
C ILE A 306 12.38 14.67 -7.96
N GLN A 307 12.86 15.07 -6.78
CA GLN A 307 12.54 14.34 -5.55
C GLN A 307 11.08 14.60 -5.13
N ILE A 308 10.35 13.55 -4.77
CA ILE A 308 8.99 13.66 -4.20
C ILE A 308 9.03 13.80 -2.69
#